data_AF-A0A1I3LHM5-F1
#
_entry.id   AF-A0A1I3LHM5-F1
#
_cell.length_a   1.000
_cell.length_b   1.000
_cell.length_c   1.000
_cell.angle_alpha   90.00
_cell.angle_beta   90.00
_cell.angle_gamma   90.00
#
_symmetry.space_group_name_H-M   'P 1'
#
loop_
_entity.id
_entity.type
_entity.pdbx_description
1 polymer ?
#
loop_
_entity_poly.entity_id
_entity_poly.type
_entity_poly.pdbx_seq_one_letter_code
_entity_poly.pdbx_strand_id
1 'polypeptide(L)'
;MTEDDFCIVAKWDERGGFFPLRSALRRCLDAFRHGESLILTIERQRSMASHRHQFAQIRDMWANIHEDDADQPWAANPEAFRKHALIATGYRVVNTIDAGSKAAAERMAAAIPAMHREYCIASVQGPLVIVATAESQSVRSMGAQRFQASKTAVLDWCEARVTGEVAA
;
A
#
# COMPACT_ATOMS: atom_id res chain seq x y z
N MET A 1 33.90 -5.84 -4.13
CA MET A 1 33.53 -6.41 -2.83
C MET A 1 32.45 -5.50 -2.30
N THR A 2 31.19 -5.83 -2.58
CA THR A 2 30.03 -4.99 -2.31
C THR A 2 29.81 -4.96 -0.79
N GLU A 3 29.88 -3.78 -0.19
CA GLU A 3 29.39 -3.54 1.16
C GLU A 3 27.89 -3.81 1.15
N ASP A 4 27.47 -4.93 1.72
CA ASP A 4 26.05 -5.20 1.94
C ASP A 4 25.55 -4.22 3.00
N ASP A 5 24.78 -3.21 2.59
CA ASP A 5 24.15 -2.25 3.49
C ASP A 5 23.29 -2.97 4.54
N PHE A 6 23.76 -2.98 5.79
CA PHE A 6 23.05 -3.60 6.90
C PHE A 6 21.95 -2.67 7.43
N CYS A 7 20.72 -2.87 6.93
CA CYS A 7 19.56 -2.07 7.34
C CYS A 7 18.76 -2.74 8.48
N ILE A 8 18.50 -1.96 9.53
CA ILE A 8 17.64 -2.31 10.68
C ILE A 8 16.72 -1.15 11.06
N VAL A 9 15.56 -1.48 11.61
CA VAL A 9 14.66 -0.50 12.22
C VAL A 9 14.97 -0.44 13.72
N ALA A 10 15.30 0.75 14.19
CA ALA A 10 15.59 1.01 15.60
C ALA A 10 14.68 2.13 16.13
N LYS A 11 14.34 2.05 17.41
CA LYS A 11 13.70 3.13 18.16
C LYS A 11 14.77 3.97 18.86
N TRP A 12 14.52 5.27 18.97
CA TRP A 12 15.27 6.14 19.85
C TRP A 12 14.74 6.00 21.28
N ASP A 13 15.64 5.81 22.23
CA ASP A 13 15.33 5.81 23.65
C ASP A 13 15.73 7.14 24.28
N GLU A 14 14.93 7.62 25.21
CA GLU A 14 15.13 8.88 25.93
C GLU A 14 16.46 8.95 26.70
N ARG A 15 17.10 7.79 26.97
CA ARG A 15 18.43 7.69 27.59
C ARG A 15 19.58 7.84 26.60
N GLY A 16 19.30 8.19 25.34
CA GLY A 16 20.31 8.55 24.35
C GLY A 16 20.84 7.37 23.53
N GLY A 17 20.02 6.35 23.27
CA GLY A 17 20.44 5.15 22.54
C GLY A 17 19.48 4.73 21.43
N PHE A 18 20.02 4.09 20.39
CA PHE A 18 19.22 3.39 19.38
C PHE A 18 19.05 1.94 19.78
N PHE A 19 17.80 1.47 19.86
CA PHE A 19 17.47 0.09 20.20
C PHE A 19 16.79 -0.58 19.02
N PRO A 20 17.32 -1.71 18.50
CA PRO A 20 16.66 -2.42 17.42
C PRO A 20 15.27 -2.86 17.87
N LEU A 21 14.30 -2.81 16.96
CA LEU A 21 13.00 -3.43 17.21
C LEU A 21 13.16 -4.95 17.37
N ARG A 22 12.18 -5.59 18.02
CA ARG A 22 12.21 -7.03 18.30
C ARG A 22 12.42 -7.87 17.04
N SER A 23 11.87 -7.44 15.90
CA SER A 23 12.02 -8.09 14.59
C SER A 23 13.45 -8.01 14.02
N ALA A 24 14.22 -6.99 14.40
CA ALA A 24 15.60 -6.78 13.95
C ALA A 24 16.64 -7.31 14.94
N LEU A 25 16.25 -7.56 16.20
CA LEU A 25 17.16 -7.94 17.29
C LEU A 25 18.01 -9.16 16.96
N ARG A 26 17.40 -10.23 16.42
CA ARG A 26 18.15 -11.46 16.12
C ARG A 26 19.26 -11.23 15.10
N ARG A 27 18.95 -10.49 14.03
CA ARG A 27 19.91 -10.12 12.99
C ARG A 27 21.05 -9.27 13.55
N CYS A 28 20.75 -8.36 14.48
CA CYS A 28 21.77 -7.54 15.15
C CYS A 28 22.72 -8.40 16.00
N LEU A 29 22.19 -9.36 16.75
CA LEU A 29 22.99 -10.26 17.59
C LEU A 29 23.88 -11.19 16.77
N ASP A 30 23.42 -11.60 15.58
CA ASP A 30 24.20 -12.45 14.68
C ASP A 30 25.28 -11.64 13.92
N ALA A 31 25.06 -10.34 13.69
CA ALA A 31 25.92 -9.48 12.87
C ALA A 31 26.95 -8.65 13.65
N PHE A 32 26.63 -8.20 14.86
CA PHE A 32 27.46 -7.25 15.63
C PHE A 32 28.01 -7.86 16.90
N ARG A 33 29.18 -7.38 17.32
CA ARG A 33 29.81 -7.80 18.58
C ARG A 33 29.64 -6.75 19.68
N HIS A 34 29.64 -7.22 20.92
CA HIS A 34 29.60 -6.33 22.07
C HIS A 34 30.81 -5.38 22.07
N GLY A 35 30.56 -4.07 22.13
CA GLY A 35 31.58 -3.02 22.16
C GLY A 35 32.10 -2.59 20.79
N GLU A 36 31.53 -3.08 19.69
CA GLU A 36 31.86 -2.65 18.33
C GLU A 36 31.35 -1.22 18.06
N SER A 37 32.21 -0.36 17.52
CA SER A 37 31.83 0.99 17.07
C SER A 37 31.22 0.92 15.68
N LEU A 38 29.95 1.30 15.56
CA LEU A 38 29.21 1.32 14.31
C LEU A 38 29.01 2.76 13.82
N ILE A 39 29.16 2.98 12.51
CA ILE A 39 28.72 4.22 11.86
C ILE A 39 27.26 4.03 11.46
N LEU A 40 26.38 4.90 11.98
CA LEU A 40 24.95 4.82 11.71
C LEU A 40 24.53 5.85 10.67
N THR A 41 23.96 5.40 9.56
CA THR A 41 23.28 6.24 8.59
C THR A 41 21.78 6.22 8.86
N ILE A 42 21.19 7.37 9.16
CA ILE A 42 19.76 7.49 9.42
C ILE A 42 19.03 7.70 8.09
N GLU A 43 18.53 6.61 7.51
CA GLU A 43 17.71 6.70 6.32
C GLU A 43 16.25 7.05 6.70
N ARG A 44 15.91 8.34 6.56
CA ARG A 44 14.54 8.83 6.74
C ARG A 44 13.63 8.56 5.52
N GLN A 45 14.19 8.12 4.40
CA GLN A 45 13.45 7.78 3.17
C GLN A 45 13.67 6.33 2.76
N ARG A 46 12.69 5.47 3.03
CA ARG A 46 12.74 4.01 2.79
C ARG A 46 12.81 3.67 1.29
N SER A 47 13.93 3.16 0.76
CA SER A 47 13.97 2.61 -0.60
C SER A 47 14.33 1.11 -0.69
N MET A 48 13.65 0.41 -1.60
CA MET A 48 13.80 -1.00 -2.01
C MET A 48 13.51 -2.16 -1.03
N ALA A 49 14.13 -2.27 0.16
CA ALA A 49 13.67 -3.23 1.20
C ALA A 49 12.20 -2.96 1.61
N SER A 50 11.82 -1.71 1.40
CA SER A 50 10.52 -1.10 1.44
C SER A 50 9.40 -1.87 0.70
N HIS A 51 9.66 -2.61 -0.39
CA HIS A 51 8.60 -3.26 -1.19
C HIS A 51 8.05 -4.56 -0.58
N ARG A 52 8.93 -5.50 -0.18
CA ARG A 52 8.49 -6.72 0.54
C ARG A 52 7.88 -6.34 1.89
N HIS A 53 8.45 -5.31 2.52
CA HIS A 53 7.89 -4.73 3.74
C HIS A 53 6.52 -4.10 3.50
N GLN A 54 6.29 -3.43 2.36
CA GLN A 54 5.00 -2.83 2.02
C GLN A 54 3.90 -3.89 1.94
N PHE A 55 4.12 -5.00 1.22
CA PHE A 55 3.08 -6.03 1.11
C PHE A 55 2.84 -6.74 2.45
N ALA A 56 3.89 -6.96 3.25
CA ALA A 56 3.73 -7.45 4.62
C ALA A 56 2.93 -6.47 5.48
N GLN A 57 3.26 -5.18 5.46
CA GLN A 57 2.58 -4.13 6.22
C GLN A 57 1.10 -4.01 5.79
N ILE A 58 0.81 -4.03 4.48
CA ILE A 58 -0.56 -3.98 3.97
C ILE A 58 -1.34 -5.23 4.37
N ARG A 59 -0.72 -6.41 4.34
CA ARG A 59 -1.37 -7.64 4.81
C ARG A 59 -1.66 -7.57 6.31
N ASP A 60 -0.73 -7.05 7.10
CA ASP A 60 -0.91 -6.91 8.54
C ASP A 60 -2.01 -5.86 8.85
N MET A 61 -2.06 -4.74 8.11
CA MET A 61 -3.16 -3.76 8.20
C MET A 61 -4.49 -4.36 7.75
N TRP A 62 -4.52 -5.11 6.65
CA TRP A 62 -5.72 -5.82 6.17
C TRP A 62 -6.28 -6.76 7.24
N ALA A 63 -5.42 -7.48 7.96
CA ALA A 63 -5.83 -8.36 9.03
C ALA A 63 -6.39 -7.63 10.27
N ASN A 64 -6.23 -6.30 10.34
CA ASN A 64 -6.68 -5.44 11.43
C ASN A 64 -7.60 -4.30 10.92
N ILE A 65 -8.28 -4.48 9.79
CA ILE A 65 -9.28 -3.51 9.31
C ILE A 65 -10.37 -3.35 10.38
N HIS A 66 -10.87 -2.11 10.53
CA HIS A 66 -11.96 -1.79 11.44
C HIS A 66 -13.23 -2.61 11.11
N GLU A 67 -14.00 -3.01 12.12
CA GLU A 67 -15.13 -3.93 11.94
C GLU A 67 -16.20 -3.39 10.97
N ASP A 68 -16.44 -2.07 10.99
CA ASP A 68 -17.40 -1.39 10.08
C ASP A 68 -17.07 -1.57 8.59
N ASP A 69 -15.81 -1.88 8.29
CA ASP A 69 -15.28 -2.00 6.94
C ASP A 69 -15.07 -3.46 6.51
N ALA A 70 -15.32 -4.43 7.39
CA ALA A 70 -15.05 -5.84 7.13
C ALA A 70 -15.85 -6.40 5.93
N ASP A 71 -17.06 -5.90 5.71
CA ASP A 71 -17.96 -6.34 4.62
C ASP A 71 -17.69 -5.62 3.29
N GLN A 72 -16.71 -4.73 3.24
CA GLN A 72 -16.44 -3.97 2.04
C GLN A 72 -15.80 -4.84 0.95
N PRO A 73 -16.09 -4.61 -0.34
CA PRO A 73 -15.51 -5.40 -1.44
C PRO A 73 -13.97 -5.40 -1.48
N TRP A 74 -13.35 -4.36 -0.93
CA TRP A 74 -11.90 -4.23 -0.83
C TRP A 74 -11.28 -4.97 0.36
N ALA A 75 -12.07 -5.39 1.35
CA ALA A 75 -11.62 -6.19 2.48
C ALA A 75 -11.53 -7.70 2.16
N ALA A 76 -11.91 -8.12 0.94
CA ALA A 76 -11.95 -9.54 0.55
C ALA A 76 -10.59 -10.26 0.67
N ASN A 77 -9.48 -9.58 0.39
CA ASN A 77 -8.12 -10.10 0.56
C ASN A 77 -7.08 -8.95 0.50
N PRO A 78 -5.81 -9.18 0.94
CA PRO A 78 -4.78 -8.13 0.93
C PRO A 78 -4.50 -7.51 -0.44
N GLU A 79 -4.67 -8.28 -1.53
CA GLU A 79 -4.42 -7.78 -2.87
C GLU A 79 -5.54 -6.84 -3.34
N ALA A 80 -6.80 -7.20 -3.09
CA ALA A 80 -7.97 -6.35 -3.32
C ALA A 80 -7.86 -5.05 -2.51
N PHE A 81 -7.45 -5.15 -1.23
CA PHE A 81 -7.24 -4.01 -0.35
C PHE A 81 -6.22 -3.03 -0.93
N ARG A 82 -5.06 -3.54 -1.35
CA ARG A 82 -4.02 -2.72 -1.99
C ARG A 82 -4.49 -2.08 -3.30
N LYS A 83 -5.14 -2.85 -4.18
CA LYS A 83 -5.59 -2.34 -5.48
C LYS A 83 -6.69 -1.29 -5.31
N HIS A 84 -7.57 -1.46 -4.33
CA HIS A 84 -8.55 -0.45 -3.97
C HIS A 84 -7.87 0.82 -3.45
N ALA A 85 -6.89 0.70 -2.56
CA ALA A 85 -6.13 1.84 -2.06
C ALA A 85 -5.48 2.65 -3.19
N LEU A 86 -4.88 1.98 -4.18
CA LEU A 86 -4.33 2.63 -5.39
C LEU A 86 -5.40 3.40 -6.15
N ILE A 87 -6.58 2.80 -6.35
CA ILE A 87 -7.69 3.46 -7.05
C ILE A 87 -8.22 4.65 -6.25
N ALA A 88 -8.41 4.49 -4.95
CA ALA A 88 -8.92 5.53 -4.06
C ALA A 88 -7.98 6.75 -4.01
N THR A 89 -6.66 6.51 -4.03
CA THR A 89 -5.63 7.55 -3.96
C THR A 89 -5.22 8.12 -5.32
N GLY A 90 -5.90 7.73 -6.40
CA GLY A 90 -5.71 8.31 -7.73
C GLY A 90 -4.59 7.67 -8.57
N TYR A 91 -3.95 6.61 -8.11
CA TYR A 91 -2.98 5.81 -8.89
C TYR A 91 -3.72 4.76 -9.73
N ARG A 92 -4.50 5.26 -10.70
CA ARG A 92 -5.43 4.47 -11.52
C ARG A 92 -5.44 4.90 -12.97
N VAL A 93 -5.72 3.93 -13.83
CA VAL A 93 -6.14 4.17 -15.21
C VAL A 93 -7.66 4.23 -15.25
N VAL A 94 -8.22 5.21 -15.93
CA VAL A 94 -9.67 5.41 -16.06
C VAL A 94 -10.08 5.23 -17.50
N ASN A 95 -11.08 4.36 -17.71
CA ASN A 95 -11.75 4.19 -19.00
C ASN A 95 -13.22 4.56 -18.85
N THR A 96 -13.75 5.28 -19.82
CA THR A 96 -15.16 5.69 -19.84
C THR A 96 -15.89 4.98 -20.97
N ILE A 97 -17.03 4.38 -20.65
CA ILE A 97 -17.88 3.66 -21.60
C ILE A 97 -19.24 4.34 -21.61
N ASP A 98 -19.72 4.73 -22.79
CA ASP A 98 -21.10 5.22 -22.94
C ASP A 98 -22.06 4.05 -23.09
N ALA A 99 -23.00 3.92 -22.16
CA ALA A 99 -24.04 2.89 -22.16
C ALA A 99 -25.35 3.37 -22.81
N GLY A 100 -25.40 4.63 -23.29
CA GLY A 100 -26.56 5.26 -23.94
C GLY A 100 -27.71 5.63 -22.99
N SER A 101 -27.75 5.10 -21.77
CA SER A 101 -28.72 5.47 -20.75
C SER A 101 -28.21 5.18 -19.34
N LYS A 102 -28.72 5.91 -18.34
CA LYS A 102 -28.38 5.68 -16.93
C LYS A 102 -28.71 4.26 -16.47
N ALA A 103 -29.89 3.75 -16.83
CA ALA A 103 -30.31 2.40 -16.46
C ALA A 103 -29.40 1.32 -17.07
N ALA A 104 -28.91 1.52 -18.30
CA ALA A 104 -27.92 0.62 -18.90
C ALA A 104 -26.56 0.72 -18.20
N ALA A 105 -26.13 1.95 -17.87
CA ALA A 105 -24.88 2.20 -17.17
C ALA A 105 -24.86 1.53 -15.79
N GLU A 106 -25.95 1.59 -15.02
CA GLU A 106 -26.08 0.93 -13.72
C GLU A 106 -25.95 -0.60 -13.82
N ARG A 107 -26.62 -1.22 -14.79
CA ARG A 107 -26.50 -2.67 -15.03
C ARG A 107 -25.08 -3.07 -15.43
N MET A 108 -24.45 -2.27 -16.30
CA MET A 108 -23.08 -2.50 -16.72
C MET A 108 -22.10 -2.33 -15.56
N ALA A 109 -22.21 -1.26 -14.78
CA ALA A 109 -21.34 -1.00 -13.64
C ALA A 109 -21.42 -2.12 -12.58
N ALA A 110 -22.60 -2.70 -12.35
CA ALA A 110 -22.75 -3.85 -11.46
C ALA A 110 -22.07 -5.13 -11.99
N ALA A 111 -22.05 -5.33 -13.32
CA ALA A 111 -21.50 -6.54 -13.94
C ALA A 111 -19.98 -6.46 -14.18
N ILE A 112 -19.44 -5.27 -14.48
CA ILE A 112 -18.04 -5.09 -14.89
C ILE A 112 -17.04 -5.68 -13.88
N PRO A 113 -17.13 -5.43 -12.55
CA PRO A 113 -16.15 -5.97 -11.60
C PRO A 113 -16.05 -7.50 -11.62
N ALA A 114 -17.17 -8.20 -11.89
CA ALA A 114 -17.18 -9.67 -11.97
C ALA A 114 -16.61 -10.20 -13.30
N MET A 115 -16.69 -9.41 -14.37
CA MET A 115 -16.19 -9.79 -15.71
C MET A 115 -14.74 -9.34 -15.96
N HIS A 116 -14.26 -8.35 -15.21
CA HIS A 116 -12.95 -7.77 -15.40
C HIS A 116 -11.86 -8.71 -14.84
N ARG A 117 -10.76 -8.90 -15.59
CA ARG A 117 -9.67 -9.80 -15.18
C ARG A 117 -8.86 -9.27 -14.00
N GLU A 118 -8.78 -7.95 -13.87
CA GLU A 118 -8.08 -7.26 -12.80
C GLU A 118 -9.08 -6.59 -11.85
N TYR A 119 -8.64 -6.28 -10.63
CA TYR A 119 -9.49 -5.50 -9.70
C TYR A 119 -9.80 -4.13 -10.29
N CYS A 120 -11.08 -3.78 -10.35
CA CYS A 120 -11.54 -2.48 -10.82
C CYS A 120 -12.73 -1.97 -10.00
N ILE A 121 -12.90 -0.65 -9.99
CA ILE A 121 -14.10 0.01 -9.47
C ILE A 121 -14.87 0.59 -10.66
N ALA A 122 -16.10 0.16 -10.84
CA ALA A 122 -17.01 0.74 -11.81
C ALA A 122 -17.96 1.72 -11.11
N SER A 123 -18.10 2.92 -11.67
CA SER A 123 -19.00 3.95 -11.16
C SER A 123 -19.83 4.54 -12.29
N VAL A 124 -21.00 5.10 -11.98
CA VAL A 124 -21.96 5.61 -12.97
C VAL A 124 -22.00 7.13 -12.91
N GLN A 125 -21.93 7.78 -14.06
CA GLN A 125 -22.17 9.21 -14.24
C GLN A 125 -23.13 9.43 -15.41
N GLY A 126 -24.42 9.56 -15.10
CA GLY A 126 -25.45 9.66 -16.13
C GLY A 126 -25.46 8.40 -17.02
N PRO A 127 -25.35 8.51 -18.36
CA PRO A 127 -25.26 7.36 -19.26
C PRO A 127 -23.86 6.73 -19.32
N LEU A 128 -22.87 7.30 -18.63
CA LEU A 128 -21.48 6.86 -18.68
C LEU A 128 -21.16 5.90 -17.55
N VAL A 129 -20.36 4.89 -17.85
CA VAL A 129 -19.72 4.01 -16.89
C VAL A 129 -18.23 4.35 -16.85
N ILE A 130 -17.74 4.72 -15.68
CA ILE A 130 -16.35 5.03 -15.41
C ILE A 130 -15.73 3.82 -14.72
N VAL A 131 -14.80 3.16 -15.41
CA VAL A 131 -14.07 2.00 -14.92
C VAL A 131 -12.67 2.45 -14.53
N ALA A 132 -12.36 2.34 -13.25
CA ALA A 132 -11.05 2.62 -12.69
C ALA A 132 -10.31 1.32 -12.38
N THR A 133 -9.12 1.15 -12.94
CA THR A 133 -8.23 0.01 -12.70
C THR A 133 -6.93 0.50 -12.08
N ALA A 134 -6.40 -0.22 -11.09
CA ALA A 134 -5.18 0.16 -10.39
C ALA A 134 -3.97 0.17 -11.35
N GLU A 135 -3.12 1.19 -11.26
CA GLU A 135 -1.85 1.19 -12.00
C GLU A 135 -0.88 0.11 -11.49
N SER A 136 -0.01 -0.35 -12.39
CA SER A 136 1.11 -1.21 -12.00
C SER A 136 2.09 -0.46 -11.10
N GLN A 137 2.10 -0.81 -9.82
CA GLN A 137 2.95 -0.18 -8.81
C GLN A 137 4.39 -0.71 -8.84
N SER A 138 5.17 -0.29 -9.84
CA SER A 138 6.60 -0.63 -9.95
C SER A 138 7.45 0.56 -10.39
N VAL A 139 8.70 0.64 -9.92
CA VAL A 139 9.64 1.71 -10.33
C VAL A 139 9.79 1.76 -11.85
N ARG A 140 9.80 0.59 -12.52
CA ARG A 140 9.87 0.50 -13.99
C ARG A 140 8.65 1.11 -14.68
N SER A 141 7.46 0.96 -14.09
CA SER A 141 6.19 1.39 -14.70
C SER A 141 5.91 2.87 -14.48
N MET A 142 6.27 3.43 -13.31
CA MET A 142 5.85 4.77 -12.90
C MET A 142 7.01 5.72 -12.59
N GLY A 143 8.26 5.23 -12.55
CA GLY A 143 9.42 6.01 -12.11
C GLY A 143 9.54 6.06 -10.58
N ALA A 144 10.75 6.31 -10.09
CA ALA A 144 11.06 6.21 -8.66
C ALA A 144 10.26 7.18 -7.78
N GLN A 145 10.08 8.43 -8.23
CA GLN A 145 9.36 9.45 -7.47
C GLN A 145 7.87 9.13 -7.33
N ARG A 146 7.18 8.82 -8.45
CA ARG A 146 5.76 8.44 -8.45
C ARG A 146 5.54 7.13 -7.70
N PHE A 147 6.47 6.18 -7.82
CA PHE A 147 6.44 4.95 -7.03
C PHE A 147 6.41 5.25 -5.52
N GLN A 148 7.33 6.08 -5.02
CA GLN A 148 7.37 6.42 -3.60
C GLN A 148 6.12 7.19 -3.16
N ALA A 149 5.65 8.15 -3.96
CA ALA A 149 4.41 8.86 -3.68
C ALA A 149 3.20 7.91 -3.60
N SER A 150 3.10 6.95 -4.54
CA SER A 150 2.02 5.95 -4.55
C SER A 150 2.06 5.03 -3.34
N LYS A 151 3.27 4.68 -2.89
CA LYS A 151 3.48 3.81 -1.75
C LYS A 151 3.03 4.51 -0.47
N THR A 152 3.45 5.75 -0.25
CA THR A 152 3.02 6.54 0.91
C THR A 152 1.50 6.68 0.92
N ALA A 153 0.90 7.16 -0.18
CA ALA A 153 -0.56 7.33 -0.26
C ALA A 153 -1.34 6.03 0.01
N VAL A 154 -0.88 4.90 -0.50
CA VAL A 154 -1.50 3.59 -0.23
C VAL A 154 -1.38 3.20 1.24
N LEU A 155 -0.22 3.40 1.86
CA LEU A 155 -0.03 3.07 3.27
C LEU A 155 -0.90 3.95 4.17
N ASP A 156 -0.92 5.26 3.92
CA ASP A 156 -1.74 6.21 4.68
C ASP A 156 -3.23 5.87 4.56
N TRP A 157 -3.68 5.53 3.35
CA TRP A 157 -5.06 5.09 3.14
C TRP A 157 -5.39 3.79 3.88
N CYS A 158 -4.48 2.81 3.87
CA CYS A 158 -4.68 1.56 4.60
C CYS A 158 -4.71 1.76 6.11
N GLU A 159 -3.83 2.62 6.64
CA GLU A 159 -3.75 2.95 8.06
C GLU A 159 -5.05 3.59 8.56
N ALA A 160 -5.63 4.51 7.79
CA ALA A 160 -6.92 5.12 8.10
C ALA A 160 -8.06 4.07 8.26
N ARG A 161 -8.02 2.97 7.51
CA ARG A 161 -9.01 1.86 7.61
C ARG A 161 -8.76 0.94 8.80
N VAL A 162 -7.57 0.96 9.38
CA VAL A 162 -7.27 0.25 10.62
C VAL A 162 -7.69 1.08 11.83
N THR A 163 -7.44 2.39 11.79
CA THR A 163 -7.77 3.30 12.90
C THR A 163 -9.24 3.70 12.96
N GLY A 164 -10.00 3.46 11.89
CA GLY A 164 -11.39 3.91 11.76
C GLY A 164 -11.50 5.41 11.44
N GLU A 165 -10.38 6.06 11.08
CA GLU A 165 -10.38 7.44 10.66
C GLU A 165 -10.91 7.54 9.22
N VAL A 166 -11.98 8.31 9.03
CA VAL A 166 -12.48 8.61 7.69
C VAL A 166 -11.48 9.56 7.03
N ALA A 167 -10.70 9.06 6.07
CA ALA A 167 -9.89 9.90 5.21
C ALA A 167 -10.81 10.94 4.53
N ALA A 168 -10.60 12.21 4.88
CA ALA A 168 -11.37 13.36 4.40
C ALA A 168 -11.21 13.61 2.89
#